data_AF-A0AAE4FTY9-F1
#
_entry.id   AF-A0AAE4FTY9-F1
#
_cell.length_a   1.000
_cell.length_b   1.000
_cell.length_c   1.000
_cell.angle_alpha   90.00
_cell.angle_beta   90.00
_cell.angle_gamma   90.00
#
_symmetry.space_group_name_H-M   'P 1'
#
loop_
_entity.id
_entity.type
_entity.pdbx_description
1 polymer ?
#
loop_
_entity_poly.entity_id
_entity_poly.type
_entity_poly.pdbx_seq_one_letter_code
_entity_poly.pdbx_strand_id
1 'polypeptide(L)'
;MTENLGSFGSFPRPGQGPLLRQVSPETQDFWLSTSASTLIGRDPQSCQVVLDSQRYGAVSRHHVSLRPGPGATEPWIWQIEDLNSINGTFLNHRRITAPHVLTPGDRFRLGTEGPEFEFNYIAATEIPATLTRPPVSTLTLSQLMPLLAAGQDLARKAYLMPGMVTVLAVILLFMTTANGSLFKVVLAVYLGLAGYYFIYQLCGKPKPIWVLAAAVILEILLIRSPITLGLAWFFRQVLPGTVNPSQMNFGQQFIGYFFGAGLLEELLKAIPVLMAWGLGRLLRSPRREQIGVWEPLDGILLATAAALGFTWLETLGQYVPNLIAQTGDLTGLQVLIPRVLGSVAGHMAYSGYFGYCIGLAVLYPRQRWFILGLGWFVAALIHALWNTSATSFGPLGLVGVGILAYALLTATILKARQLSPTRALNFATRFYDR
;
A
#
# COMPACT_ATOMS: atom_id res chain seq x y z
N MET A 1 -24.56 -48.54 16.90
CA MET A 1 -24.90 -47.66 15.76
C MET A 1 -23.62 -47.43 14.99
N THR A 2 -23.41 -48.24 13.96
CA THR A 2 -22.32 -48.17 13.01
C THR A 2 -22.73 -47.20 11.90
N GLU A 3 -22.22 -45.97 11.94
CA GLU A 3 -22.36 -45.06 10.80
C GLU A 3 -21.29 -45.34 9.77
N ASN A 4 -21.81 -45.65 8.59
CA ASN A 4 -21.12 -46.04 7.37
C ASN A 4 -20.56 -44.76 6.72
N LEU A 5 -19.34 -44.38 7.08
CA LEU A 5 -18.61 -43.33 6.36
C LEU A 5 -18.18 -43.89 5.01
N GLY A 6 -18.83 -43.40 3.96
CA GLY A 6 -18.60 -43.79 2.57
C GLY A 6 -17.12 -43.75 2.17
N SER A 7 -16.73 -44.72 1.37
CA SER A 7 -15.38 -44.88 0.83
C SER A 7 -14.99 -43.68 -0.02
N PHE A 8 -14.36 -42.69 0.58
CA PHE A 8 -13.52 -41.76 -0.14
C PHE A 8 -12.34 -42.57 -0.69
N GLY A 9 -12.31 -42.73 -2.02
CA GLY A 9 -11.26 -43.42 -2.73
C GLY A 9 -9.88 -42.91 -2.31
N SER A 10 -8.92 -43.82 -2.18
CA SER A 10 -7.55 -43.50 -1.82
C SER A 10 -6.99 -42.45 -2.80
N PHE A 11 -6.84 -41.21 -2.34
CA PHE A 11 -5.98 -40.25 -3.01
C PHE A 11 -4.53 -40.70 -2.78
N PRO A 12 -3.69 -40.72 -3.82
CA PRO A 12 -2.30 -41.10 -3.65
C PRO A 12 -1.58 -40.09 -2.74
N ARG A 13 -0.50 -40.53 -2.09
CA ARG A 13 0.35 -39.67 -1.25
C ARG A 13 0.84 -38.48 -2.09
N PRO A 14 0.91 -37.25 -1.55
CA PRO A 14 1.43 -36.10 -2.28
C PRO A 14 2.80 -36.43 -2.90
N GLY A 15 2.92 -36.30 -4.23
CA GLY A 15 4.16 -36.57 -4.96
C GLY A 15 4.28 -37.95 -5.62
N GLN A 16 3.27 -38.81 -5.57
CA GLN A 16 3.26 -40.10 -6.27
C GLN A 16 1.93 -40.33 -6.99
N GLY A 17 1.96 -41.00 -8.15
CA GLY A 17 0.76 -41.43 -8.86
C GLY A 17 0.35 -40.53 -10.04
N PRO A 18 -0.89 -40.69 -10.53
CA PRO A 18 -1.37 -40.03 -11.74
C PRO A 18 -1.64 -38.54 -11.51
N LEU A 19 -1.07 -37.73 -12.39
CA LEU A 19 -1.10 -36.28 -12.35
C LEU A 19 -1.61 -35.74 -13.69
N LEU A 20 -2.52 -34.79 -13.63
CA LEU A 20 -2.94 -34.01 -14.80
C LEU A 20 -2.36 -32.60 -14.71
N ARG A 21 -1.54 -32.21 -15.66
CA ARG A 21 -1.01 -30.84 -15.76
C ARG A 21 -1.77 -30.07 -16.83
N GLN A 22 -2.44 -28.99 -16.44
CA GLN A 22 -2.93 -28.02 -17.41
C GLN A 22 -1.74 -27.27 -18.01
N VAL A 23 -1.58 -27.30 -19.32
CA VAL A 23 -0.42 -26.71 -20.03
C VAL A 23 -0.77 -25.34 -20.60
N SER A 24 -2.06 -25.08 -20.85
CA SER A 24 -2.57 -23.81 -21.38
C SER A 24 -3.98 -23.52 -20.85
N PRO A 25 -4.33 -22.26 -20.50
CA PRO A 25 -3.52 -21.03 -20.54
C PRO A 25 -2.65 -20.78 -19.28
N GLU A 26 -2.82 -21.58 -18.22
CA GLU A 26 -2.07 -21.50 -16.97
C GLU A 26 -1.55 -22.88 -16.58
N THR A 27 -0.40 -22.93 -15.90
CA THR A 27 0.16 -24.18 -15.40
C THR A 27 -0.43 -24.53 -14.04
N GLN A 28 -1.33 -25.51 -14.01
CA GLN A 28 -1.94 -26.03 -12.79
C GLN A 28 -1.92 -27.55 -12.77
N ASP A 29 -1.55 -28.13 -11.63
CA ASP A 29 -1.38 -29.57 -11.43
C ASP A 29 -2.55 -30.15 -10.61
N PHE A 30 -3.20 -31.20 -11.12
CA PHE A 30 -4.33 -31.89 -10.50
C PHE A 30 -4.01 -33.37 -10.27
N TRP A 31 -3.99 -33.81 -9.01
CA TRP A 31 -3.78 -35.22 -8.67
C TRP A 31 -5.06 -36.02 -8.87
N LEU A 32 -4.95 -37.14 -9.59
CA LEU A 32 -6.09 -38.00 -9.88
C LEU A 32 -6.23 -39.11 -8.81
N SER A 33 -7.46 -39.44 -8.45
CA SER A 33 -7.73 -40.55 -7.52
C SER A 33 -7.44 -41.90 -8.16
N THR A 34 -6.65 -42.76 -7.54
CA THR A 34 -6.32 -44.07 -8.13
C THR A 34 -7.47 -45.08 -8.12
N SER A 35 -8.62 -44.72 -7.53
CA SER A 35 -9.76 -45.61 -7.32
C SER A 35 -11.09 -45.05 -7.81
N ALA A 36 -11.16 -43.76 -8.15
CA ALA A 36 -12.39 -43.09 -8.60
C ALA A 36 -12.18 -42.38 -9.94
N SER A 37 -13.25 -42.22 -10.71
CA SER A 37 -13.22 -41.38 -11.91
C SER A 37 -13.10 -39.90 -11.53
N THR A 38 -12.29 -39.17 -12.27
CA THR A 38 -12.18 -37.70 -12.19
C THR A 38 -12.95 -37.10 -13.35
N LEU A 39 -14.01 -36.36 -13.02
CA LEU A 39 -14.85 -35.62 -13.96
C LEU A 39 -14.31 -34.20 -14.15
N ILE A 40 -14.13 -33.80 -15.40
CA ILE A 40 -13.65 -32.47 -15.78
C ILE A 40 -14.73 -31.76 -16.58
N GLY A 41 -15.04 -30.52 -16.18
CA GLY A 41 -16.07 -29.72 -16.82
C GLY A 41 -16.36 -28.42 -16.08
N ARG A 42 -17.45 -27.74 -16.46
CA ARG A 42 -17.85 -26.45 -15.88
C ARG A 42 -18.79 -26.54 -14.68
N ASP A 43 -19.29 -27.73 -14.34
CA ASP A 43 -20.25 -27.87 -13.24
C ASP A 43 -19.53 -28.04 -11.88
N PRO A 44 -19.59 -27.04 -10.97
CA PRO A 44 -18.92 -27.11 -9.68
C PRO A 44 -19.53 -28.13 -8.70
N GLN A 45 -20.76 -28.61 -8.96
CA GLN A 45 -21.42 -29.54 -8.04
C GLN A 45 -21.00 -31.00 -8.24
N SER A 46 -20.44 -31.33 -9.41
CA SER A 46 -20.20 -32.71 -9.83
C SER A 46 -18.80 -32.95 -10.39
N CYS A 47 -18.13 -31.93 -10.94
CA CYS A 47 -16.77 -32.06 -11.47
C CYS A 47 -15.73 -31.97 -10.34
N GLN A 48 -14.73 -32.85 -10.37
CA GLN A 48 -13.58 -32.78 -9.47
C GLN A 48 -12.54 -31.76 -9.98
N VAL A 49 -12.44 -31.57 -11.30
CA VAL A 49 -11.68 -30.49 -11.92
C VAL A 49 -12.67 -29.52 -12.56
N VAL A 50 -12.89 -28.39 -11.89
CA VAL A 50 -13.88 -27.39 -12.28
C VAL A 50 -13.21 -26.29 -13.09
N LEU A 51 -13.70 -26.06 -14.30
CA LEU A 51 -13.24 -24.99 -15.19
C LEU A 51 -14.22 -23.82 -15.18
N ASP A 52 -13.71 -22.60 -14.96
CA ASP A 52 -14.53 -21.38 -14.88
C ASP A 52 -15.36 -21.17 -16.17
N SER A 53 -16.66 -21.04 -15.99
CA SER A 53 -17.62 -20.84 -17.07
C SER A 53 -17.48 -19.52 -17.84
N GLN A 54 -16.98 -18.45 -17.22
CA GLN A 54 -16.74 -17.16 -17.88
C GLN A 54 -15.50 -17.23 -18.77
N ARG A 55 -14.51 -18.05 -18.40
CA ARG A 55 -13.24 -18.19 -19.11
C ARG A 55 -13.27 -19.29 -20.16
N TYR A 56 -13.95 -20.41 -19.89
CA TYR A 56 -13.91 -21.62 -20.72
C TYR A 56 -15.27 -21.98 -21.30
N GLY A 57 -15.90 -21.03 -22.01
CA GLY A 57 -17.24 -21.20 -22.60
C GLY A 57 -17.40 -22.37 -23.57
N ALA A 58 -16.30 -22.81 -24.20
CA ALA A 58 -16.26 -23.96 -25.10
C ALA A 58 -16.30 -25.33 -24.39
N VAL A 59 -16.15 -25.38 -23.06
CA VAL A 59 -16.13 -26.63 -22.29
C VAL A 59 -17.57 -27.00 -21.88
N SER A 60 -18.02 -28.24 -22.03
CA SER A 60 -19.31 -28.70 -21.49
C SER A 60 -19.35 -28.71 -19.96
N ARG A 61 -20.57 -28.73 -19.38
CA ARG A 61 -20.77 -28.90 -17.92
C ARG A 61 -20.10 -30.18 -17.40
N HIS A 62 -20.28 -31.27 -18.13
CA HIS A 62 -19.52 -32.52 -18.02
C HIS A 62 -18.85 -32.73 -19.36
N HIS A 63 -17.53 -32.60 -19.44
CA HIS A 63 -16.82 -32.65 -20.72
C HIS A 63 -16.15 -33.99 -20.92
N VAL A 64 -15.34 -34.39 -19.96
CA VAL A 64 -14.52 -35.59 -20.06
C VAL A 64 -14.42 -36.28 -18.70
N SER A 65 -14.37 -37.60 -18.73
CA SER A 65 -14.09 -38.44 -17.56
C SER A 65 -12.73 -39.11 -17.72
N LEU A 66 -11.93 -39.06 -16.67
CA LEU A 66 -10.68 -39.83 -16.54
C LEU A 66 -10.89 -40.91 -15.50
N ARG A 67 -10.62 -42.17 -15.84
CA ARG A 67 -10.70 -43.28 -14.89
C ARG A 67 -9.51 -44.22 -15.03
N PRO A 68 -9.14 -44.98 -13.97
CA PRO A 68 -8.22 -46.09 -14.12
C PRO A 68 -8.69 -47.05 -15.22
N GLY A 69 -7.77 -47.54 -16.06
CA GLY A 69 -8.11 -48.45 -17.16
C GLY A 69 -8.67 -49.78 -16.66
N PRO A 70 -9.77 -50.31 -17.25
CA PRO A 70 -10.32 -51.60 -16.85
C PRO A 70 -9.32 -52.73 -17.12
N GLY A 71 -8.99 -53.51 -16.09
CA GLY A 71 -8.03 -54.61 -16.20
C GLY A 71 -6.55 -54.19 -16.26
N ALA A 72 -6.23 -52.94 -15.94
CA ALA A 72 -4.85 -52.47 -15.90
C ALA A 72 -4.03 -53.25 -14.85
N THR A 73 -3.09 -54.08 -15.32
CA THR A 73 -2.05 -54.69 -14.48
C THR A 73 -1.06 -53.65 -13.96
N GLU A 74 -0.99 -52.50 -14.63
CA GLU A 74 -0.05 -51.43 -14.32
C GLU A 74 -0.77 -50.13 -13.90
N PRO A 75 -0.32 -49.47 -12.82
CA PRO A 75 -1.03 -48.34 -12.21
C PRO A 75 -1.01 -47.03 -13.02
N TRP A 76 -0.24 -46.97 -14.11
CA TRP A 76 -0.14 -45.83 -15.02
C TRP A 76 -1.10 -45.87 -16.21
N ILE A 77 -1.87 -46.95 -16.39
CA ILE A 77 -2.82 -47.07 -17.49
C ILE A 77 -4.14 -46.42 -17.09
N TRP A 78 -4.45 -45.32 -17.76
CA TRP A 78 -5.68 -44.54 -17.54
C TRP A 78 -6.55 -44.54 -18.79
N GLN A 79 -7.83 -44.25 -18.65
CA GLN A 79 -8.77 -44.15 -19.74
C GLN A 79 -9.44 -42.77 -19.73
N ILE A 80 -9.47 -42.12 -20.89
CA ILE A 80 -10.19 -40.89 -21.15
C ILE A 80 -11.46 -41.18 -21.94
N GLU A 81 -12.57 -40.59 -21.53
CA GLU A 81 -13.86 -40.73 -22.20
C GLU A 81 -14.52 -39.36 -22.35
N ASP A 82 -14.81 -38.97 -23.59
CA ASP A 82 -15.61 -37.78 -23.90
C ASP A 82 -17.07 -38.04 -23.52
N LEU A 83 -17.66 -37.17 -22.71
CA LEU A 83 -19.02 -37.32 -22.20
C LEU A 83 -20.05 -36.64 -23.12
N ASN A 84 -19.94 -36.94 -24.42
CA ASN A 84 -20.74 -36.33 -25.49
C ASN A 84 -20.67 -34.79 -25.45
N SER A 85 -19.45 -34.26 -25.37
CA SER A 85 -19.21 -32.84 -25.29
C SER A 85 -19.58 -32.13 -26.61
N ILE A 86 -20.05 -30.88 -26.52
CA ILE A 86 -20.52 -30.13 -27.70
C ILE A 86 -19.36 -29.88 -28.69
N ASN A 87 -18.20 -29.52 -28.17
CA ASN A 87 -17.03 -29.14 -28.98
C ASN A 87 -16.02 -30.28 -29.17
N GLY A 88 -16.26 -31.44 -28.56
CA GLY A 88 -15.42 -32.63 -28.66
C GLY A 88 -14.11 -32.55 -27.86
N THR A 89 -13.62 -33.72 -27.46
CA THR A 89 -12.27 -33.89 -26.89
C THR A 89 -11.28 -34.33 -27.97
N PHE A 90 -10.09 -33.71 -27.97
CA PHE A 90 -9.00 -34.02 -28.90
C PHE A 90 -7.80 -34.57 -28.13
N LEU A 91 -7.39 -35.80 -28.40
CA LEU A 91 -6.20 -36.43 -27.84
C LEU A 91 -5.09 -36.43 -28.90
N ASN A 92 -3.93 -35.86 -28.59
CA ASN A 92 -2.79 -35.71 -29.51
C ASN A 92 -3.22 -35.21 -30.90
N HIS A 93 -4.03 -34.14 -30.89
CA HIS A 93 -4.64 -33.49 -32.06
C HIS A 93 -5.68 -34.30 -32.83
N ARG A 94 -6.07 -35.49 -32.38
CA ARG A 94 -7.14 -36.30 -33.00
C ARG A 94 -8.38 -36.32 -32.13
N ARG A 95 -9.55 -36.08 -32.73
CA ARG A 95 -10.82 -36.14 -32.00
C ARG A 95 -11.11 -37.58 -31.58
N ILE A 96 -11.44 -37.78 -30.30
CA ILE A 96 -11.86 -39.08 -29.78
C ILE A 96 -13.40 -39.17 -29.77
N THR A 97 -13.93 -40.36 -30.08
CA THR A 97 -15.38 -40.64 -30.09
C THR A 97 -15.74 -41.90 -29.30
N ALA A 98 -14.73 -42.56 -28.74
CA ALA A 98 -14.84 -43.73 -27.88
C ALA A 98 -13.79 -43.63 -26.77
N PRO A 99 -13.98 -44.33 -25.64
CA PRO A 99 -13.00 -44.35 -24.57
C PRO A 99 -11.60 -44.75 -25.08
N HIS A 100 -10.59 -43.97 -24.74
CA HIS A 100 -9.21 -44.16 -25.20
C HIS A 100 -8.26 -44.34 -24.03
N VAL A 101 -7.22 -45.17 -24.19
CA VAL A 101 -6.20 -45.35 -23.15
C VAL A 101 -5.21 -44.18 -23.20
N LEU A 102 -4.91 -43.60 -22.04
CA LEU A 102 -3.89 -42.57 -21.86
C LEU A 102 -2.58 -43.21 -21.37
N THR A 103 -1.49 -42.71 -21.93
CA THR A 103 -0.12 -42.99 -21.52
C THR A 103 0.56 -41.71 -21.01
N PRO A 104 1.49 -41.80 -20.04
CA PRO A 104 2.21 -40.62 -19.58
C PRO A 104 2.87 -39.85 -20.73
N GLY A 105 2.65 -38.55 -20.79
CA GLY A 105 3.04 -37.66 -21.88
C GLY A 105 1.94 -37.34 -22.88
N ASP A 106 0.82 -38.07 -22.88
CA ASP A 106 -0.32 -37.78 -23.76
C ASP A 106 -0.98 -36.45 -23.42
N ARG A 107 -1.33 -35.69 -24.47
CA ARG A 107 -1.99 -34.40 -24.33
C ARG A 107 -3.39 -34.42 -24.88
N PHE A 108 -4.36 -33.92 -24.12
CA PHE A 108 -5.72 -33.74 -24.59
C PHE A 108 -6.22 -32.32 -24.40
N ARG A 109 -7.08 -31.90 -25.33
CA ARG A 109 -7.67 -30.56 -25.38
C ARG A 109 -9.19 -30.64 -25.43
N LEU A 110 -9.86 -29.77 -24.67
CA LEU A 110 -11.31 -29.73 -24.54
C LEU A 110 -11.91 -28.72 -25.53
N GLY A 111 -12.21 -29.14 -26.76
CA GLY A 111 -12.55 -28.28 -27.89
C GLY A 111 -11.33 -27.81 -28.70
N THR A 112 -11.57 -27.10 -29.80
CA THR A 112 -10.50 -26.62 -30.69
C THR A 112 -9.72 -25.42 -30.14
N GLU A 113 -10.34 -24.62 -29.27
CA GLU A 113 -9.74 -23.43 -28.65
C GLU A 113 -9.77 -23.50 -27.11
N GLY A 114 -9.96 -24.70 -26.56
CA GLY A 114 -10.09 -24.90 -25.12
C GLY A 114 -8.78 -25.23 -24.40
N PRO A 115 -8.84 -25.45 -23.08
CA PRO A 115 -7.67 -25.76 -22.27
C PRO A 115 -7.06 -27.10 -22.69
N GLU A 116 -5.73 -27.15 -22.64
CA GLU A 116 -4.94 -28.34 -22.93
C GLU A 116 -4.35 -28.90 -21.64
N PHE A 117 -4.40 -30.22 -21.52
CA PHE A 117 -3.89 -30.97 -20.38
C PHE A 117 -2.92 -32.05 -20.84
N GLU A 118 -1.91 -32.32 -20.04
CA GLU A 118 -0.96 -33.40 -20.20
C GLU A 118 -1.13 -34.40 -19.06
N PHE A 119 -1.32 -35.67 -19.41
CA PHE A 119 -1.38 -36.76 -18.45
C PHE A 119 0.03 -37.23 -18.11
N ASN A 120 0.34 -37.30 -16.81
CA ASN A 120 1.63 -37.72 -16.29
C ASN A 120 1.44 -38.79 -15.21
N TYR A 121 2.44 -39.64 -15.02
CA TYR A 121 2.47 -40.62 -13.94
C TYR A 121 3.82 -40.60 -13.25
N ILE A 122 3.81 -40.29 -11.95
CA ILE A 122 5.04 -40.26 -11.14
C ILE A 122 5.20 -41.62 -10.47
N ALA A 123 6.10 -42.45 -11.01
CA ALA A 123 6.43 -43.77 -10.48
C ALA A 123 7.12 -43.66 -9.10
N ALA A 124 6.92 -44.68 -8.26
CA ALA A 124 7.48 -44.72 -6.91
C ALA A 124 9.03 -44.79 -6.85
N THR A 125 9.72 -44.85 -7.99
CA THR A 125 11.15 -45.20 -8.07
C THR A 125 12.11 -44.02 -7.98
N GLU A 126 11.64 -42.77 -7.85
CA GLU A 126 12.53 -41.62 -7.60
C GLU A 126 11.99 -40.71 -6.48
N ILE A 127 11.76 -41.28 -5.30
CA ILE A 127 11.94 -40.48 -4.08
C ILE A 127 13.45 -40.49 -3.79
N PRO A 128 14.21 -39.39 -3.97
CA PRO A 128 15.47 -39.29 -3.23
C PRO A 128 15.12 -39.52 -1.77
N ALA A 129 15.76 -40.51 -1.13
CA ALA A 129 15.47 -41.01 0.22
C ALA A 129 15.75 -39.97 1.34
N THR A 130 15.45 -38.70 1.09
CA THR A 130 15.77 -37.54 1.89
C THR A 130 14.60 -36.55 1.90
N LEU A 131 13.37 -37.07 2.07
CA LEU A 131 12.41 -36.41 2.96
C LEU A 131 12.46 -37.05 4.35
N THR A 132 13.62 -37.56 4.77
CA THR A 132 13.94 -37.51 6.19
C THR A 132 13.81 -36.05 6.58
N ARG A 133 12.97 -35.76 7.59
CA ARG A 133 13.10 -34.47 8.30
C ARG A 133 14.60 -34.31 8.53
N PRO A 134 15.25 -33.23 8.03
CA PRO A 134 16.68 -33.09 8.23
C PRO A 134 16.93 -33.36 9.71
N PRO A 135 17.95 -34.18 10.07
CA PRO A 135 18.25 -34.44 11.47
C PRO A 135 18.19 -33.08 12.16
N VAL A 136 17.39 -32.94 13.22
CA VAL A 136 17.24 -31.65 13.90
C VAL A 136 18.65 -31.20 14.20
N SER A 137 19.13 -30.23 13.41
CA SER A 137 20.49 -29.74 13.54
C SER A 137 20.61 -29.32 15.00
N THR A 138 21.71 -29.70 15.66
CA THR A 138 21.98 -29.33 17.05
C THR A 138 21.56 -27.89 17.26
N LEU A 139 20.73 -27.68 18.29
CA LEU A 139 20.09 -26.41 18.57
C LEU A 139 21.16 -25.31 18.57
N THR A 140 21.18 -24.52 17.51
CA THR A 140 22.24 -23.51 17.36
C THR A 140 21.92 -22.34 18.29
N LEU A 141 22.95 -21.68 18.84
CA LEU A 141 22.74 -20.48 19.64
C LEU A 141 21.96 -19.41 18.85
N SER A 142 22.09 -19.39 17.52
CA SER A 142 21.28 -18.58 16.61
C SER A 142 19.79 -18.93 16.58
N GLN A 143 19.42 -20.19 16.76
CA GLN A 143 18.01 -20.63 16.85
C GLN A 143 17.44 -20.40 18.25
N LEU A 144 18.26 -20.54 19.30
CA LEU A 144 17.91 -20.19 20.68
C LEU A 144 17.80 -18.68 20.91
N MET A 145 18.65 -17.92 20.23
CA MET A 145 18.73 -16.47 20.30
C MET A 145 18.63 -15.88 18.88
N PRO A 146 17.43 -15.94 18.25
CA PRO A 146 17.21 -15.44 16.89
C PRO A 146 17.69 -14.00 16.68
N LEU A 147 17.67 -13.19 17.75
CA LEU A 147 18.15 -11.81 17.73
C LEU A 147 19.65 -11.67 17.41
N LEU A 148 20.51 -12.59 17.88
CA LEU A 148 21.96 -12.53 17.67
C LEU A 148 22.35 -12.92 16.24
N ALA A 149 21.56 -13.79 15.61
CA ALA A 149 21.81 -14.26 14.25
C ALA A 149 21.16 -13.39 13.17
N ALA A 150 20.03 -12.75 13.49
CA ALA A 150 19.28 -11.94 12.57
C ALA A 150 19.80 -10.50 12.44
N GLY A 151 20.93 -10.12 13.06
CA GLY A 151 21.33 -8.72 13.25
C GLY A 151 21.20 -7.81 12.01
N GLN A 152 21.66 -8.26 10.84
CA GLN A 152 21.55 -7.48 9.59
C GLN A 152 20.17 -7.62 8.89
N ASP A 153 19.49 -8.74 9.05
CA ASP A 153 18.18 -9.01 8.45
C ASP A 153 17.02 -8.40 9.25
N LEU A 154 17.18 -8.22 10.56
CA LEU A 154 16.18 -7.60 11.44
C LEU A 154 16.08 -6.09 11.15
N ALA A 155 17.22 -5.42 10.93
CA ALA A 155 17.28 -4.01 10.54
C ALA A 155 16.67 -3.75 9.14
N ARG A 156 16.65 -4.76 8.26
CA ARG A 156 16.03 -4.70 6.92
C ARG A 156 14.52 -4.95 6.94
N LYS A 157 13.97 -5.53 8.02
CA LYS A 157 12.52 -5.76 8.16
C LYS A 157 11.82 -4.45 8.56
N ALA A 158 10.82 -4.06 7.78
CA ALA A 158 10.12 -2.77 7.80
C ALA A 158 9.46 -2.36 9.15
N TYR A 159 9.50 -3.19 10.18
CA TYR A 159 8.81 -2.97 11.46
C TYR A 159 9.73 -2.80 12.68
N LEU A 160 11.02 -3.13 12.58
CA LEU A 160 11.91 -3.04 13.74
C LEU A 160 12.17 -1.59 14.16
N MET A 161 12.51 -0.73 13.20
CA MET A 161 12.82 0.68 13.48
C MET A 161 11.62 1.45 14.08
N PRO A 162 10.38 1.35 13.54
CA PRO A 162 9.20 1.92 14.19
C PRO A 162 9.00 1.39 15.61
N GLY A 163 9.18 0.08 15.83
CA GLY A 163 9.07 -0.53 17.16
C GLY A 163 10.06 0.05 18.16
N MET A 164 11.33 0.21 17.77
CA MET A 164 12.35 0.83 18.62
C MET A 164 12.02 2.30 18.96
N VAL A 165 11.54 3.07 17.97
CA VAL A 165 11.11 4.46 18.18
C VAL A 165 9.92 4.52 19.15
N THR A 166 8.94 3.63 19.01
CA THR A 166 7.80 3.53 19.95
C THR A 166 8.26 3.19 21.35
N VAL A 167 9.16 2.23 21.53
CA VAL A 167 9.70 1.87 22.86
C VAL A 167 10.41 3.07 23.49
N LEU A 168 11.28 3.76 22.74
CA LEU A 168 11.97 4.95 23.23
C LEU A 168 10.97 6.06 23.60
N ALA A 169 9.95 6.31 22.76
CA ALA A 169 8.93 7.30 23.04
C ALA A 169 8.14 6.98 24.32
N VAL A 170 7.76 5.72 24.53
CA VAL A 170 7.07 5.28 25.76
C VAL A 170 7.93 5.53 26.99
N ILE A 171 9.23 5.18 26.94
CA ILE A 171 10.17 5.44 28.05
C ILE A 171 10.24 6.94 28.33
N LEU A 172 10.41 7.78 27.30
CA LEU A 172 10.46 9.23 27.45
C LEU A 172 9.16 9.82 28.01
N LEU A 173 8.00 9.27 27.62
CA LEU A 173 6.70 9.69 28.18
C LEU A 173 6.62 9.37 29.68
N PHE A 174 7.04 8.19 30.11
CA PHE A 174 7.10 7.86 31.55
C PHE A 174 8.07 8.78 32.31
N MET A 175 9.25 9.05 31.74
CA MET A 175 10.26 9.95 32.34
C MET A 175 9.80 11.40 32.43
N THR A 176 8.88 11.83 31.56
CA THR A 176 8.40 13.22 31.50
C THR A 176 7.05 13.43 32.18
N THR A 177 6.47 12.41 32.83
CA THR A 177 5.19 12.52 33.55
C THR A 177 5.13 13.66 34.57
N ALA A 178 6.26 13.97 35.23
CA ALA A 178 6.36 15.07 36.19
C ALA A 178 6.50 16.46 35.53
N ASN A 179 6.76 16.53 34.22
CA ASN A 179 6.89 17.77 33.45
C ASN A 179 5.90 17.77 32.29
N GLY A 180 4.69 18.31 32.53
CA GLY A 180 3.61 18.33 31.54
C GLY A 180 3.99 18.97 30.21
N SER A 181 4.85 19.99 30.21
CA SER A 181 5.33 20.62 28.97
C SER A 181 6.19 19.66 28.15
N LEU A 182 7.19 19.01 28.77
CA LEU A 182 8.03 18.02 28.10
C LEU A 182 7.21 16.81 27.64
N PHE A 183 6.26 16.35 28.47
CA PHE A 183 5.35 15.25 28.11
C PHE A 183 4.58 15.56 26.82
N LYS A 184 3.98 16.76 26.72
CA LYS A 184 3.24 17.21 25.52
C LYS A 184 4.15 17.28 24.29
N VAL A 185 5.39 17.76 24.43
CA VAL A 185 6.36 17.79 23.32
C VAL A 185 6.70 16.37 22.85
N VAL A 186 7.06 15.47 23.76
CA VAL A 186 7.39 14.07 23.43
C VAL A 186 6.20 13.39 22.75
N LEU A 187 4.99 13.56 23.29
CA LEU A 187 3.77 12.99 22.72
C LEU A 187 3.49 13.51 21.31
N ALA A 188 3.57 14.83 21.11
CA ALA A 188 3.34 15.45 19.81
C ALA A 188 4.37 15.00 18.76
N VAL A 189 5.65 14.92 19.16
CA VAL A 189 6.72 14.43 18.27
C VAL A 189 6.46 12.99 17.87
N TYR A 190 6.14 12.11 18.82
CA TYR A 190 5.85 10.72 18.54
C TYR A 190 4.64 10.54 17.61
N LEU A 191 3.50 11.16 17.93
CA LEU A 191 2.28 11.05 17.11
C LEU A 191 2.48 11.63 15.71
N GLY A 192 3.19 12.75 15.60
CA GLY A 192 3.50 13.39 14.32
C GLY A 192 4.42 12.53 13.45
N LEU A 193 5.46 11.95 14.04
CA LEU A 193 6.35 11.00 13.35
C LEU A 193 5.60 9.74 12.91
N ALA A 194 4.68 9.21 13.73
CA ALA A 194 3.86 8.06 13.36
C ALA A 194 2.93 8.37 12.17
N GLY A 195 2.27 9.54 12.19
CA GLY A 195 1.44 10.00 11.07
C GLY A 195 2.23 10.22 9.78
N TYR A 196 3.42 10.83 9.88
CA TYR A 196 4.32 10.99 8.74
C TYR A 196 4.85 9.65 8.21
N TYR A 197 5.23 8.74 9.11
CA TYR A 197 5.71 7.40 8.76
C TYR A 197 4.66 6.61 7.98
N PHE A 198 3.39 6.75 8.34
CA PHE A 198 2.28 6.17 7.57
C PHE A 198 2.26 6.67 6.12
N ILE A 199 2.37 8.00 5.91
CA ILE A 199 2.44 8.58 4.55
C ILE A 199 3.71 8.12 3.81
N TYR A 200 4.86 8.06 4.50
CA TYR A 200 6.12 7.58 3.94
C TYR A 200 5.99 6.14 3.42
N GLN A 201 5.35 5.27 4.19
CA GLN A 201 5.08 3.89 3.79
C GLN A 201 4.13 3.79 2.59
N LEU A 202 3.07 4.61 2.56
CA LEU A 202 2.16 4.67 1.42
C LEU A 202 2.85 5.13 0.12
N CYS A 203 3.77 6.11 0.22
CA CYS A 203 4.56 6.60 -0.92
C CYS A 203 5.48 5.50 -1.46
N GLY A 204 6.11 4.73 -0.58
CA GLY A 204 6.92 3.58 -0.99
C GLY A 204 8.24 3.93 -1.66
N LYS A 205 8.69 5.18 -1.54
CA LYS A 205 9.92 5.69 -2.15
C LYS A 205 10.96 6.04 -1.07
N PRO A 206 12.22 5.57 -1.19
CA PRO A 206 13.25 5.98 -0.26
C PRO A 206 13.63 7.45 -0.47
N LYS A 207 13.68 8.20 0.63
CA LYS A 207 14.29 9.54 0.69
C LYS A 207 15.20 9.58 1.90
N PRO A 208 16.42 10.16 1.82
CA PRO A 208 17.31 10.19 2.96
C PRO A 208 16.65 10.91 4.15
N ILE A 209 16.67 10.27 5.32
CA ILE A 209 15.99 10.77 6.54
C ILE A 209 16.44 12.19 6.88
N TRP A 210 17.73 12.49 6.68
CA TRP A 210 18.27 13.82 6.95
C TRP A 210 17.68 14.92 6.03
N VAL A 211 17.27 14.59 4.80
CA VAL A 211 16.60 15.54 3.89
C VAL A 211 15.18 15.81 4.39
N LEU A 212 14.49 14.76 4.85
CA LEU A 212 13.15 14.89 5.44
C LEU A 212 13.20 15.71 6.74
N ALA A 213 14.17 15.44 7.60
CA ALA A 213 14.41 16.22 8.81
C ALA A 213 14.78 17.67 8.50
N ALA A 214 15.59 17.92 7.46
CA ALA A 214 15.91 19.27 7.01
C ALA A 214 14.66 20.02 6.54
N ALA A 215 13.72 19.37 5.85
CA ALA A 215 12.46 20.00 5.46
C ALA A 215 11.60 20.40 6.67
N VAL A 216 11.51 19.52 7.69
CA VAL A 216 10.83 19.83 8.98
C VAL A 216 11.48 21.04 9.65
N ILE A 217 12.81 21.02 9.81
CA ILE A 217 13.56 22.07 10.51
C ILE A 217 13.46 23.39 9.75
N LEU A 218 13.63 23.36 8.43
CA LEU A 218 13.54 24.54 7.58
C LEU A 218 12.16 25.18 7.69
N GLU A 219 11.08 24.39 7.73
CA GLU A 219 9.73 24.93 7.93
C GLU A 219 9.59 25.62 9.29
N ILE A 220 10.09 24.99 10.36
CA ILE A 220 10.07 25.58 11.71
C ILE A 220 10.82 26.92 11.74
N LEU A 221 12.00 26.97 11.10
CA LEU A 221 12.79 28.20 11.00
C LEU A 221 12.09 29.27 10.15
N LEU A 222 11.46 28.86 9.05
CA LEU A 222 10.76 29.74 8.13
C LEU A 222 9.60 30.44 8.85
N ILE A 223 8.76 29.71 9.57
CA ILE A 223 7.63 30.27 10.33
C ILE A 223 8.09 31.28 11.40
N ARG A 224 9.29 31.07 11.97
CA ARG A 224 9.90 31.98 12.95
C ARG A 224 10.63 33.16 12.32
N SER A 225 10.78 33.17 10.99
CA SER A 225 11.55 34.18 10.28
C SER A 225 10.71 35.43 9.95
N PRO A 226 11.36 36.59 9.67
CA PRO A 226 10.67 37.78 9.18
C PRO A 226 9.94 37.59 7.84
N ILE A 227 10.28 36.55 7.07
CA ILE A 227 9.62 36.23 5.79
C ILE A 227 8.13 35.98 6.03
N THR A 228 7.80 35.23 7.09
CA THR A 228 6.41 34.96 7.46
C THR A 228 5.67 36.24 7.83
N LEU A 229 6.31 37.20 8.48
CA LEU A 229 5.69 38.49 8.80
C LEU A 229 5.36 39.30 7.54
N GLY A 230 6.31 39.38 6.60
CA GLY A 230 6.11 40.08 5.33
C GLY A 230 5.01 39.44 4.48
N LEU A 231 5.02 38.10 4.36
CA LEU A 231 3.98 37.37 3.65
C LEU A 231 2.63 37.47 4.37
N ALA A 232 2.59 37.36 5.69
CA ALA A 232 1.35 37.51 6.46
C ALA A 232 0.75 38.91 6.31
N TRP A 233 1.57 39.96 6.31
CA TRP A 233 1.10 41.32 6.02
C TRP A 233 0.45 41.38 4.63
N PHE A 234 1.11 40.85 3.60
CA PHE A 234 0.56 40.86 2.24
C PHE A 234 -0.75 40.07 2.14
N PHE A 235 -0.76 38.81 2.58
CA PHE A 235 -1.92 37.93 2.41
C PHE A 235 -3.09 38.29 3.33
N ARG A 236 -2.86 38.90 4.50
CA ARG A 236 -3.92 39.24 5.46
C ARG A 236 -4.38 40.69 5.38
N GLN A 237 -3.47 41.63 5.11
CA GLN A 237 -3.77 43.08 5.11
C GLN A 237 -3.98 43.65 3.71
N VAL A 238 -3.25 43.17 2.70
CA VAL A 238 -3.40 43.64 1.30
C VAL A 238 -4.45 42.84 0.55
N LEU A 239 -4.40 41.51 0.68
CA LEU A 239 -5.42 40.59 0.17
C LEU A 239 -6.52 40.38 1.22
N PRO A 240 -7.71 39.90 0.83
CA PRO A 240 -8.84 39.74 1.76
C PRO A 240 -8.64 38.48 2.63
N GLY A 241 -7.57 38.45 3.43
CA GLY A 241 -7.18 37.33 4.28
C GLY A 241 -7.29 37.59 5.78
N THR A 242 -7.77 38.76 6.20
CA THR A 242 -8.10 39.01 7.61
C THR A 242 -9.38 38.27 7.97
N VAL A 243 -9.37 37.53 9.09
CA VAL A 243 -10.52 36.77 9.57
C VAL A 243 -10.90 37.24 10.96
N ASN A 244 -12.17 37.59 11.15
CA ASN A 244 -12.79 37.81 12.45
C ASN A 244 -14.06 36.95 12.56
N PRO A 245 -13.95 35.71 13.08
CA PRO A 245 -15.04 34.74 13.03
C PRO A 245 -16.36 35.20 13.65
N SER A 246 -16.30 35.99 14.72
CA SER A 246 -17.49 36.47 15.43
C SER A 246 -18.32 37.49 14.66
N GLN A 247 -17.76 38.06 13.58
CA GLN A 247 -18.39 39.12 12.78
C GLN A 247 -18.60 38.73 11.32
N MET A 248 -18.21 37.52 10.92
CA MET A 248 -18.19 37.10 9.52
C MET A 248 -19.13 35.92 9.29
N ASN A 249 -19.88 35.97 8.19
CA ASN A 249 -20.63 34.79 7.72
C ASN A 249 -19.69 33.74 7.11
N PHE A 250 -20.21 32.55 6.83
CA PHE A 250 -19.43 31.43 6.28
C PHE A 250 -18.63 31.81 5.02
N GLY A 251 -19.25 32.51 4.07
CA GLY A 251 -18.60 32.92 2.82
C GLY A 251 -17.45 33.91 3.04
N GLN A 252 -17.64 34.87 3.95
CA GLN A 252 -16.60 35.83 4.34
C GLN A 252 -15.44 35.15 5.07
N GLN A 253 -15.75 34.24 6.01
CA GLN A 253 -14.74 33.43 6.68
C GLN A 253 -13.95 32.58 5.68
N PHE A 254 -14.64 31.97 4.71
CA PHE A 254 -14.01 31.17 3.68
C PHE A 254 -13.03 31.98 2.82
N ILE A 255 -13.44 33.15 2.35
CA ILE A 255 -12.55 34.04 1.59
C ILE A 255 -11.35 34.44 2.45
N GLY A 256 -11.60 34.87 3.69
CA GLY A 256 -10.55 35.23 4.64
C GLY A 256 -9.55 34.09 4.88
N TYR A 257 -10.02 32.89 5.18
CA TYR A 257 -9.16 31.73 5.35
C TYR A 257 -8.48 31.29 4.05
N PHE A 258 -9.11 31.47 2.88
CA PHE A 258 -8.50 31.15 1.59
C PHE A 258 -7.26 31.98 1.32
N PHE A 259 -7.30 33.29 1.56
CA PHE A 259 -6.12 34.14 1.38
C PHE A 259 -5.15 34.09 2.57
N GLY A 260 -5.66 34.30 3.79
CA GLY A 260 -4.84 34.55 4.97
C GLY A 260 -4.27 33.31 5.65
N ALA A 261 -4.82 32.13 5.35
CA ALA A 261 -4.33 30.83 5.82
C ALA A 261 -3.98 29.91 4.63
N GLY A 262 -4.93 29.59 3.75
CA GLY A 262 -4.76 28.66 2.63
C GLY A 262 -3.60 29.05 1.71
N LEU A 263 -3.71 30.15 0.95
CA LEU A 263 -2.67 30.57 0.01
C LEU A 263 -1.35 30.84 0.73
N LEU A 264 -1.38 31.60 1.83
CA LEU A 264 -0.19 31.95 2.60
C LEU A 264 0.56 30.72 3.13
N GLU A 265 -0.12 29.85 3.86
CA GLU A 265 0.53 28.77 4.59
C GLU A 265 0.88 27.60 3.67
N GLU A 266 0.13 27.36 2.59
CA GLU A 266 0.54 26.38 1.58
C GLU A 266 1.75 26.86 0.76
N LEU A 267 1.88 28.17 0.56
CA LEU A 267 3.08 28.76 -0.04
C LEU A 267 4.30 28.60 0.88
N LEU A 268 4.14 28.89 2.17
CA LEU A 268 5.21 28.72 3.17
C LEU A 268 5.70 27.27 3.21
N LYS A 269 4.79 26.30 3.39
CA LYS A 269 5.12 24.87 3.44
C LYS A 269 5.71 24.32 2.14
N ALA A 270 5.48 24.98 1.01
CA ALA A 270 6.08 24.61 -0.27
C ALA A 270 7.54 25.07 -0.42
N ILE A 271 8.00 26.07 0.35
CA ILE A 271 9.36 26.61 0.24
C ILE A 271 10.43 25.53 0.42
N PRO A 272 10.39 24.65 1.45
CA PRO A 272 11.35 23.55 1.57
C PRO A 272 11.42 22.65 0.34
N VAL A 273 10.27 22.39 -0.30
CA VAL A 273 10.16 21.54 -1.49
C VAL A 273 10.73 22.23 -2.72
N LEU A 274 10.43 23.52 -2.89
CA LEU A 274 10.94 24.34 -3.99
C LEU A 274 12.46 24.57 -3.85
N MET A 275 12.96 24.75 -2.63
CA MET A 275 14.39 24.83 -2.36
C MET A 275 15.08 23.51 -2.68
N ALA A 276 14.52 22.37 -2.27
CA ALA A 276 15.04 21.06 -2.64
C ALA A 276 15.06 20.86 -4.16
N TRP A 277 13.99 21.25 -4.86
CA TRP A 277 13.93 21.23 -6.32
C TRP A 277 15.04 22.09 -6.98
N GLY A 278 15.21 23.32 -6.51
CA GLY A 278 16.26 24.24 -6.98
C GLY A 278 17.66 23.70 -6.72
N LEU A 279 17.96 23.29 -5.49
CA LEU A 279 19.24 22.69 -5.10
C LEU A 279 19.55 21.42 -5.89
N GLY A 280 18.56 20.56 -6.11
CA GLY A 280 18.71 19.36 -6.92
C GLY A 280 19.23 19.68 -8.33
N ARG A 281 18.79 20.77 -8.96
CA ARG A 281 19.27 21.17 -10.29
C ARG A 281 20.73 21.62 -10.32
N LEU A 282 21.27 22.07 -9.19
CA LEU A 282 22.64 22.54 -9.07
C LEU A 282 23.63 21.41 -8.74
N LEU A 283 23.13 20.28 -8.24
CA LEU A 283 23.95 19.18 -7.76
C LEU A 283 24.23 18.14 -8.86
N ARG A 284 25.30 17.36 -8.67
CA ARG A 284 25.61 16.18 -9.48
C ARG A 284 25.02 14.92 -8.86
N SER A 285 24.84 13.89 -9.68
CA SER A 285 24.47 12.55 -9.20
C SER A 285 25.57 11.99 -8.27
N PRO A 286 25.25 11.29 -7.17
CA PRO A 286 23.91 10.87 -6.72
C PRO A 286 23.18 11.87 -5.81
N ARG A 287 23.83 12.98 -5.42
CA ARG A 287 23.27 13.95 -4.46
C ARG A 287 22.04 14.66 -5.01
N ARG A 288 22.02 14.89 -6.33
CA ARG A 288 20.89 15.47 -7.03
C ARG A 288 19.61 14.65 -6.86
N GLU A 289 19.67 13.33 -6.94
CA GLU A 289 18.51 12.44 -6.77
C GLU A 289 18.12 12.31 -5.29
N GLN A 290 19.12 12.27 -4.41
CA GLN A 290 18.92 12.18 -2.96
C GLN A 290 18.22 13.42 -2.39
N ILE A 291 18.63 14.62 -2.80
CA ILE A 291 18.14 15.89 -2.24
C ILE A 291 17.00 16.45 -3.07
N GLY A 292 17.10 16.39 -4.40
CA GLY A 292 16.21 17.08 -5.32
C GLY A 292 14.79 16.52 -5.39
N VAL A 293 13.89 17.30 -5.99
CA VAL A 293 12.56 16.84 -6.42
C VAL A 293 12.64 16.45 -7.88
N TRP A 294 12.35 15.19 -8.19
CA TRP A 294 12.43 14.64 -9.54
C TRP A 294 11.11 14.08 -10.06
N GLU A 295 10.23 13.68 -9.14
CA GLU A 295 8.93 13.12 -9.46
C GLU A 295 7.93 13.43 -8.34
N PRO A 296 6.62 13.19 -8.55
CA PRO A 296 5.60 13.51 -7.57
C PRO A 296 5.80 12.90 -6.19
N LEU A 297 6.38 11.69 -6.07
CA LEU A 297 6.65 11.06 -4.77
C LEU A 297 7.68 11.85 -3.94
N ASP A 298 8.72 12.42 -4.56
CA ASP A 298 9.67 13.28 -3.83
C ASP A 298 8.99 14.53 -3.28
N GLY A 299 8.11 15.12 -4.10
CA GLY A 299 7.34 16.30 -3.72
C GLY A 299 6.39 16.03 -2.56
N ILE A 300 5.64 14.92 -2.60
CA ILE A 300 4.75 14.51 -1.49
C ILE A 300 5.57 14.33 -0.20
N LEU A 301 6.67 13.55 -0.24
CA LEU A 301 7.47 13.24 0.95
C LEU A 301 8.06 14.48 1.62
N LEU A 302 8.52 15.47 0.85
CA LEU A 302 9.07 16.71 1.39
C LEU A 302 7.98 17.67 1.85
N ALA A 303 6.86 17.77 1.14
CA ALA A 303 5.77 18.65 1.50
C ALA A 303 5.07 18.19 2.79
N THR A 304 4.86 16.88 2.97
CA THR A 304 4.29 16.36 4.22
C THR A 304 5.27 16.44 5.39
N ALA A 305 6.59 16.42 5.13
CA ALA A 305 7.61 16.67 6.14
C ALA A 305 7.61 18.15 6.57
N ALA A 306 7.54 19.09 5.62
CA ALA A 306 7.34 20.51 5.94
C ALA A 306 6.05 20.70 6.75
N ALA A 307 4.94 20.14 6.30
CA ALA A 307 3.65 20.20 7.00
C ALA A 307 3.69 19.64 8.43
N LEU A 308 4.50 18.61 8.69
CA LEU A 308 4.75 18.11 10.04
C LEU A 308 5.44 19.16 10.93
N GLY A 309 6.48 19.81 10.41
CA GLY A 309 7.16 20.92 11.09
C GLY A 309 6.23 22.09 11.41
N PHE A 310 5.38 22.46 10.43
CA PHE A 310 4.33 23.45 10.62
C PHE A 310 3.35 23.04 11.74
N THR A 311 2.82 21.81 11.67
CA THR A 311 1.85 21.28 12.63
C THR A 311 2.41 21.28 14.05
N TRP A 312 3.67 20.90 14.24
CA TRP A 312 4.29 20.93 15.56
C TRP A 312 4.42 22.35 16.08
N LEU A 313 4.91 23.28 15.27
CA LEU A 313 5.13 24.65 15.72
C LEU A 313 3.81 25.36 16.03
N GLU A 314 2.81 25.21 15.19
CA GLU A 314 1.49 25.81 15.37
C GLU A 314 0.78 25.19 16.58
N THR A 315 0.77 23.85 16.67
CA THR A 315 0.05 23.15 17.75
C THR A 315 0.70 23.36 19.10
N LEU A 316 2.01 23.15 19.22
CA LEU A 316 2.74 23.26 20.49
C LEU A 316 3.07 24.71 20.87
N GLY A 317 3.27 25.58 19.88
CA GLY A 317 3.71 26.95 20.11
C GLY A 317 2.58 27.98 20.25
N GLN A 318 1.40 27.71 19.67
CA GLN A 318 0.29 28.67 19.67
C GLN A 318 -0.99 28.02 20.19
N TYR A 319 -1.45 26.95 19.56
CA TYR A 319 -2.80 26.42 19.82
C TYR A 319 -2.97 25.87 21.24
N VAL A 320 -2.13 24.90 21.63
CA VAL A 320 -2.22 24.24 22.93
C VAL A 320 -1.94 25.22 24.08
N PRO A 321 -0.89 26.08 24.04
CA PRO A 321 -0.68 27.10 25.07
C PRO A 321 -1.87 28.06 25.24
N ASN A 322 -2.45 28.54 24.13
CA ASN A 322 -3.61 29.45 24.20
C ASN A 322 -4.83 28.77 24.81
N LEU A 323 -5.07 27.50 24.47
CA LEU A 323 -6.18 26.73 25.05
C LEU A 323 -5.97 26.47 26.54
N ILE A 324 -4.74 26.13 26.94
CA ILE A 324 -4.39 25.92 28.36
C ILE A 324 -4.63 27.19 29.17
N ALA A 325 -4.25 28.36 28.64
CA ALA A 325 -4.49 29.64 29.29
C ALA A 325 -5.99 29.93 29.54
N GLN A 326 -6.88 29.35 28.73
CA GLN A 326 -8.34 29.57 28.83
C GLN A 326 -9.07 28.47 29.60
N THR A 327 -8.61 27.21 29.52
CA THR A 327 -9.39 26.03 29.94
C THR A 327 -8.62 25.06 30.84
N GLY A 328 -7.32 25.27 31.05
CA GLY A 328 -6.48 24.41 31.87
C GLY A 328 -5.73 23.30 31.10
N ASP A 329 -4.83 22.62 31.82
CA ASP A 329 -3.82 21.74 31.21
C ASP A 329 -4.40 20.44 30.62
N LEU A 330 -5.40 19.85 31.28
CA LEU A 330 -6.05 18.61 30.85
C LEU A 330 -6.67 18.76 29.45
N THR A 331 -7.37 19.87 29.21
CA THR A 331 -8.00 20.17 27.93
C THR A 331 -6.96 20.39 26.84
N GLY A 332 -5.84 21.03 27.17
CA GLY A 332 -4.69 21.16 26.26
C GLY A 332 -4.17 19.80 25.78
N LEU A 333 -4.05 18.83 26.68
CA LEU A 333 -3.61 17.47 26.35
C LEU A 333 -4.66 16.71 25.51
N GLN A 334 -5.94 16.81 25.88
CA GLN A 334 -7.05 16.17 25.17
C GLN A 334 -7.16 16.64 23.72
N VAL A 335 -6.83 17.90 23.42
CA VAL A 335 -6.88 18.45 22.06
C VAL A 335 -5.57 18.24 21.29
N LEU A 336 -4.43 18.13 21.97
CA LEU A 336 -3.15 17.86 21.33
C LEU A 336 -3.18 16.58 20.49
N ILE A 337 -3.70 15.48 21.05
CA ILE A 337 -3.75 14.16 20.40
C ILE A 337 -4.52 14.22 19.07
N PRO A 338 -5.80 14.66 19.03
CA PRO A 338 -6.57 14.72 17.79
C PRO A 338 -6.03 15.76 16.81
N ARG A 339 -5.44 16.88 17.25
CA ARG A 339 -4.81 17.84 16.31
C ARG A 339 -3.62 17.23 15.57
N VAL A 340 -2.71 16.58 16.31
CA VAL A 340 -1.49 16.02 15.70
C VAL A 340 -1.83 14.84 14.80
N LEU A 341 -2.69 13.90 15.25
CA LEU A 341 -3.15 12.78 14.43
C LEU A 341 -3.98 13.23 13.24
N GLY A 342 -4.89 14.18 13.47
CA GLY A 342 -5.76 14.76 12.43
C GLY A 342 -4.99 15.49 11.34
N SER A 343 -3.74 15.92 11.59
CA SER A 343 -2.91 16.58 10.57
C SER A 343 -2.62 15.70 9.35
N VAL A 344 -2.71 14.37 9.47
CA VAL A 344 -2.63 13.44 8.32
C VAL A 344 -3.75 13.69 7.31
N ALA A 345 -4.95 14.01 7.81
CA ALA A 345 -6.11 14.42 7.00
C ALA A 345 -6.25 15.95 6.88
N GLY A 346 -5.31 16.71 7.45
CA GLY A 346 -5.24 18.17 7.45
C GLY A 346 -3.96 18.64 6.78
N HIS A 347 -3.06 19.28 7.53
CA HIS A 347 -1.81 19.85 7.01
C HIS A 347 -1.05 18.97 6.02
N MET A 348 -0.82 17.70 6.36
CA MET A 348 -0.09 16.79 5.48
C MET A 348 -0.88 16.43 4.22
N ALA A 349 -2.21 16.41 4.25
CA ALA A 349 -3.03 16.04 3.11
C ALA A 349 -2.97 17.09 2.00
N TYR A 350 -3.31 18.35 2.30
CA TYR A 350 -3.29 19.41 1.28
C TYR A 350 -1.86 19.83 0.91
N SER A 351 -0.91 19.81 1.85
CA SER A 351 0.51 20.05 1.52
C SER A 351 1.04 18.91 0.65
N GLY A 352 0.68 17.66 0.96
CA GLY A 352 1.04 16.49 0.16
C GLY A 352 0.50 16.58 -1.27
N TYR A 353 -0.74 17.03 -1.43
CA TYR A 353 -1.32 17.33 -2.76
C TYR A 353 -0.50 18.40 -3.50
N PHE A 354 -0.16 19.50 -2.84
CA PHE A 354 0.65 20.54 -3.49
C PHE A 354 2.06 20.03 -3.83
N GLY A 355 2.67 19.25 -2.94
CA GLY A 355 3.92 18.53 -3.18
C GLY A 355 3.86 17.61 -4.39
N TYR A 356 2.76 16.86 -4.55
CA TYR A 356 2.49 16.07 -5.75
C TYR A 356 2.54 16.94 -7.02
N CYS A 357 1.85 18.10 -7.02
CA CYS A 357 1.86 19.03 -8.15
C CYS A 357 3.26 19.62 -8.42
N ILE A 358 4.05 19.94 -7.39
CA ILE A 358 5.44 20.40 -7.55
C ILE A 358 6.26 19.32 -8.26
N GLY A 359 6.19 18.06 -7.79
CA GLY A 359 6.90 16.96 -8.44
C GLY A 359 6.37 16.63 -9.84
N LEU A 360 5.07 16.80 -10.08
CA LEU A 360 4.46 16.64 -11.41
C LEU A 360 4.94 17.72 -12.39
N ALA A 361 5.09 18.96 -11.92
CA ALA A 361 5.63 20.06 -12.71
C ALA A 361 7.09 19.82 -13.15
N VAL A 362 7.85 18.96 -12.43
CA VAL A 362 9.18 18.50 -12.86
C VAL A 362 9.08 17.57 -14.07
N LEU A 363 8.10 16.66 -14.08
CA LEU A 363 7.88 15.71 -15.18
C LEU A 363 7.30 16.38 -16.45
N TYR A 364 6.50 17.45 -16.27
CA TYR A 364 5.81 18.13 -17.37
C TYR A 364 6.24 19.61 -17.49
N PRO A 365 7.49 19.91 -17.93
CA PRO A 365 8.07 21.25 -17.89
C PRO A 365 7.34 22.29 -18.77
N ARG A 366 6.64 21.85 -19.82
CA ARG A 366 5.84 22.75 -20.68
C ARG A 366 4.60 23.29 -19.97
N GLN A 367 4.05 22.54 -19.01
CA GLN A 367 2.82 22.90 -18.29
C GLN A 367 3.08 23.27 -16.82
N ARG A 368 4.35 23.37 -16.40
CA ARG A 368 4.76 23.55 -15.00
C ARG A 368 4.04 24.68 -14.28
N TRP A 369 3.87 25.84 -14.92
CA TRP A 369 3.25 27.00 -14.29
C TRP A 369 1.76 26.81 -14.03
N PHE A 370 1.06 26.15 -14.97
CA PHE A 370 -0.33 25.77 -14.78
C PHE A 370 -0.48 24.74 -13.65
N ILE A 371 0.37 23.71 -13.64
CA ILE A 371 0.35 22.66 -12.60
C ILE A 371 0.62 23.25 -11.21
N LEU A 372 1.61 24.13 -11.09
CA LEU A 372 1.94 24.80 -9.82
C LEU A 372 0.80 25.71 -9.35
N GLY A 373 0.24 26.52 -10.25
CA GLY A 373 -0.88 27.40 -9.92
C GLY A 373 -2.13 26.62 -9.50
N LEU A 374 -2.49 25.57 -10.24
CA LEU A 374 -3.62 24.70 -9.90
C LEU A 374 -3.38 23.97 -8.56
N GLY A 375 -2.18 23.43 -8.37
CA GLY A 375 -1.81 22.73 -7.14
C GLY A 375 -1.95 23.62 -5.90
N TRP A 376 -1.41 24.83 -5.99
CA TRP A 376 -1.48 25.82 -4.92
C TRP A 376 -2.93 26.25 -4.63
N PHE A 377 -3.70 26.53 -5.69
CA PHE A 377 -5.10 26.93 -5.57
C PHE A 377 -5.96 25.86 -4.89
N VAL A 378 -5.86 24.60 -5.34
CA VAL A 378 -6.66 23.49 -4.79
C VAL A 378 -6.27 23.19 -3.34
N ALA A 379 -4.96 23.19 -3.03
CA ALA A 379 -4.50 23.02 -1.65
C ALA A 379 -5.04 24.12 -0.73
N ALA A 380 -4.96 25.38 -1.16
CA ALA A 380 -5.51 26.53 -0.44
C ALA A 380 -7.03 26.45 -0.27
N LEU A 381 -7.76 25.96 -1.28
CA LEU A 381 -9.22 25.80 -1.24
C LEU A 381 -9.65 24.80 -0.16
N ILE A 382 -8.99 23.65 -0.10
CA ILE A 382 -9.29 22.59 0.88
C ILE A 382 -8.90 23.04 2.28
N HIS A 383 -7.76 23.73 2.42
CA HIS A 383 -7.34 24.32 3.67
C HIS A 383 -8.35 25.38 4.16
N ALA A 384 -8.78 26.30 3.29
CA ALA A 384 -9.82 27.28 3.64
C ALA A 384 -11.10 26.60 4.11
N LEU A 385 -11.53 25.54 3.40
CA LEU A 385 -12.71 24.76 3.75
C LEU A 385 -12.55 24.08 5.12
N TRP A 386 -11.36 23.59 5.46
CA TRP A 386 -11.04 23.01 6.76
C TRP A 386 -11.22 24.04 7.87
N ASN A 387 -10.58 25.21 7.75
CA ASN A 387 -10.63 26.26 8.77
C ASN A 387 -12.04 26.83 8.93
N THR A 388 -12.74 27.07 7.82
CA THR A 388 -14.11 27.58 7.85
C THR A 388 -15.07 26.59 8.48
N SER A 389 -14.95 25.30 8.13
CA SER A 389 -15.79 24.24 8.70
C SER A 389 -15.51 24.02 10.19
N ALA A 390 -14.24 24.03 10.60
CA ALA A 390 -13.86 23.96 12.02
C ALA A 390 -14.47 25.12 12.82
N THR A 391 -14.40 26.33 12.27
CA THR A 391 -14.90 27.55 12.93
C THR A 391 -16.42 27.60 12.98
N SER A 392 -17.11 27.17 11.91
CA SER A 392 -18.56 27.31 11.78
C SER A 392 -19.34 26.15 12.39
N PHE A 393 -18.79 24.93 12.36
CA PHE A 393 -19.51 23.70 12.73
C PHE A 393 -18.75 22.83 13.75
N GLY A 394 -17.63 23.31 14.27
CA GLY A 394 -16.81 22.56 15.23
C GLY A 394 -16.24 21.26 14.64
N PRO A 395 -15.97 20.24 15.50
CA PRO A 395 -15.38 18.97 15.05
C PRO A 395 -16.20 18.20 14.02
N LEU A 396 -17.54 18.33 14.02
CA LEU A 396 -18.40 17.64 13.06
C LEU A 396 -18.20 18.19 11.63
N GLY A 397 -17.95 19.49 11.49
CA GLY A 397 -17.62 20.10 10.19
C GLY A 397 -16.34 19.56 9.56
N LEU A 398 -15.43 19.02 10.37
CA LEU A 398 -14.15 18.48 9.89
C LEU A 398 -14.28 17.09 9.27
N VAL A 399 -15.35 16.34 9.55
CA VAL A 399 -15.50 14.96 9.06
C VAL A 399 -15.50 14.93 7.53
N GLY A 400 -16.36 15.74 6.90
CA GLY A 400 -16.47 15.78 5.44
C GLY A 400 -15.19 16.29 4.77
N VAL A 401 -14.61 17.37 5.29
CA VAL A 401 -13.41 17.98 4.73
C VAL A 401 -12.18 17.08 4.91
N GLY A 402 -12.04 16.44 6.07
CA GLY A 402 -10.94 15.52 6.35
C GLY A 402 -10.99 14.25 5.51
N ILE A 403 -12.18 13.67 5.30
CA ILE A 403 -12.36 12.54 4.38
C ILE A 403 -11.96 12.95 2.95
N LEU A 404 -12.43 14.11 2.49
CA LEU A 404 -12.09 14.64 1.17
C LEU A 404 -10.57 14.86 1.01
N ALA A 405 -9.94 15.53 1.99
CA ALA A 405 -8.51 15.81 1.96
C ALA A 405 -7.67 14.52 1.99
N TYR A 406 -8.03 13.57 2.84
CA TYR A 406 -7.35 12.27 2.92
C TYR A 406 -7.53 11.43 1.64
N ALA A 407 -8.74 11.41 1.07
CA ALA A 407 -8.99 10.74 -0.21
C ALA A 407 -8.16 11.36 -1.32
N LEU A 408 -8.03 12.69 -1.36
CA LEU A 408 -7.20 13.40 -2.33
C LEU A 408 -5.70 13.08 -2.17
N LEU A 409 -5.18 13.07 -0.94
CA LEU A 409 -3.82 12.64 -0.65
C LEU A 409 -3.59 11.20 -1.11
N THR A 410 -4.51 10.29 -0.79
CA THR A 410 -4.40 8.87 -1.16
C THR A 410 -4.42 8.71 -2.68
N ALA A 411 -5.34 9.38 -3.38
CA ALA A 411 -5.44 9.35 -4.84
C ALA A 411 -4.16 9.89 -5.50
N THR A 412 -3.59 10.99 -4.98
CA THR A 412 -2.33 11.54 -5.51
C THR A 412 -1.13 10.65 -5.23
N ILE A 413 -1.04 9.98 -4.08
CA ILE A 413 0.00 8.96 -3.82
C ILE A 413 -0.12 7.80 -4.80
N LEU A 414 -1.32 7.26 -5.01
CA LEU A 414 -1.54 6.17 -5.96
C LEU A 414 -1.16 6.59 -7.38
N LYS A 415 -1.54 7.81 -7.80
CA LYS A 415 -1.18 8.34 -9.11
C LYS A 415 0.32 8.60 -9.24
N ALA A 416 0.96 9.14 -8.21
CA ALA A 416 2.39 9.36 -8.15
C ALA A 416 3.18 8.07 -8.35
N ARG A 417 2.73 6.98 -7.72
CA ARG A 417 3.34 5.64 -7.87
C ARG A 417 3.21 5.11 -9.30
N GLN A 418 2.10 5.37 -9.98
CA GLN A 418 1.91 4.99 -11.38
C GLN A 418 2.83 5.79 -12.32
N LEU A 419 3.03 7.08 -12.03
CA LEU A 419 3.82 8.00 -12.85
C LEU A 419 5.34 7.93 -12.58
N SER A 420 5.75 7.28 -11.49
CA SER A 420 7.14 7.28 -11.03
C SER A 420 8.10 6.64 -12.06
N PRO A 421 9.09 7.36 -12.62
CA PRO A 421 10.09 6.77 -13.50
C PRO A 421 10.98 5.75 -12.78
N THR A 422 11.10 5.84 -11.46
CA THR A 422 11.88 4.93 -10.62
C THR A 422 11.03 3.83 -9.96
N ARG A 423 9.86 3.50 -10.53
CA ARG A 423 8.91 2.53 -9.95
C ARG A 423 9.52 1.18 -9.56
N ALA A 424 10.49 0.68 -10.34
CA ALA A 424 11.18 -0.58 -10.08
C ALA A 424 12.07 -0.56 -8.81
N LEU A 425 12.48 0.64 -8.37
CA LEU A 425 13.33 0.85 -7.19
C LEU A 425 12.50 1.12 -5.92
N ASN A 426 11.19 1.34 -6.06
CA ASN A 426 10.30 1.63 -4.94
C ASN A 426 10.05 0.34 -4.12
N PHE A 427 9.99 0.46 -2.80
CA PHE A 427 9.82 -0.71 -1.93
C PHE A 427 8.35 -1.14 -1.78
N ALA A 428 7.40 -0.23 -2.06
CA ALA A 428 5.96 -0.57 -2.04
C ALA A 428 5.46 -1.27 -3.31
N THR A 429 6.24 -1.33 -4.39
CA THR A 429 5.86 -1.99 -5.65
C THR A 429 6.23 -3.47 -5.70
N ARG A 430 7.01 -3.97 -4.74
CA ARG A 430 7.37 -5.39 -4.62
C ARG A 430 6.28 -6.29 -4.03
N PHE A 431 5.07 -5.77 -3.83
CA PHE A 431 3.93 -6.54 -3.30
C PHE A 431 3.09 -7.26 -4.36
N TYR A 432 3.34 -7.02 -5.65
CA TYR A 432 2.54 -7.60 -6.75
C TYR A 432 3.30 -8.62 -7.61
N ASP A 433 4.58 -8.89 -7.32
CA ASP A 433 5.37 -9.90 -8.02
C ASP A 433 5.49 -11.16 -7.13
N ARG A 434 4.37 -11.89 -6.95
CA ARG A 434 4.38 -13.29 -6.52
C ARG A 434 3.22 -14.06 -7.12
#